data_AF-A0A356R8P4-F1
#
_entry.id   AF-A0A356R8P4-F1
#
_cell.length_a   1.000
_cell.length_b   1.000
_cell.length_c   1.000
_cell.angle_alpha   90.00
_cell.angle_beta   90.00
_cell.angle_gamma   90.00
#
_symmetry.space_group_name_H-M   'P 1'
#
loop_
_entity.id
_entity.type
_entity.pdbx_description
1 polymer ?
#
loop_
_entity_poly.entity_id
_entity_poly.type
_entity_poly.pdbx_seq_one_letter_code
_entity_poly.pdbx_strand_id
1 'polypeptide(L)'
;MTTVSEPSSPLPIRHVVLVDASGYIFRAFHAIKILNSPNGTPVNAVYGYITMLMKLLDDMKPDHIAVIFDSARKTFRNDQAPSYKANRSEPPEELVPQFSLVREATRAFNFDCIELNGFE
;
A
#
# COMPACT_ATOMS: atom_id res chain seq x y z
N MET A 1 26.53 48.58 -12.33
CA MET A 1 25.07 48.54 -12.07
C MET A 1 24.67 47.07 -12.11
N THR A 2 24.79 46.39 -10.97
CA THR A 2 24.60 44.95 -10.86
C THR A 2 23.34 44.75 -10.04
N THR A 3 22.25 44.35 -10.69
CA THR A 3 20.99 44.04 -10.03
C THR A 3 21.18 42.76 -9.23
N VAL A 4 21.24 42.88 -7.90
CA VAL A 4 21.19 41.74 -6.99
C VAL A 4 19.76 41.20 -7.07
N SER A 5 19.57 40.01 -7.63
CA SER A 5 18.26 39.34 -7.63
C SER A 5 17.92 38.98 -6.19
N GLU A 6 16.75 39.40 -5.72
CA GLU A 6 16.23 39.00 -4.42
C GLU A 6 16.15 37.46 -4.32
N PRO A 7 16.41 36.89 -3.12
CA PRO A 7 16.27 35.46 -2.93
C PRO A 7 14.80 35.06 -3.14
N SER A 8 14.56 34.14 -4.08
CA SER A 8 13.24 33.60 -4.36
C SER A 8 12.60 33.03 -3.09
N SER A 9 11.33 33.34 -2.84
CA SER A 9 10.52 32.78 -1.75
C SER A 9 10.71 31.27 -1.63
N PRO A 10 10.79 30.70 -0.41
CA PRO A 10 10.93 29.26 -0.24
C PRO A 10 9.78 28.55 -0.96
N LEU A 11 10.12 27.45 -1.64
CA LEU A 11 9.13 26.61 -2.28
C LEU A 11 8.10 26.12 -1.24
N PRO A 12 6.82 26.00 -1.62
CA PRO A 12 5.81 25.46 -0.72
C PRO A 12 6.21 24.05 -0.25
N ILE A 13 6.01 23.77 1.04
CA ILE A 13 6.28 22.46 1.62
C ILE A 13 5.36 21.45 0.93
N ARG A 14 5.97 20.46 0.26
CA ARG A 14 5.25 19.35 -0.37
C ARG A 14 5.24 18.14 0.54
N HIS A 15 4.09 17.49 0.65
CA HIS A 15 3.90 16.30 1.47
C HIS A 15 3.89 15.05 0.58
N VAL A 16 4.75 14.10 0.90
CA VAL A 16 4.80 12.78 0.27
C VAL A 16 4.28 11.76 1.27
N VAL A 17 3.30 10.96 0.86
CA VAL A 17 2.74 9.87 1.67
C VAL A 17 3.14 8.53 1.05
N LEU A 18 3.77 7.69 1.87
CA LEU A 18 4.13 6.32 1.50
C LEU A 18 3.25 5.37 2.30
N VAL A 19 2.49 4.53 1.61
CA VAL A 19 1.56 3.60 2.24
C VAL A 19 2.12 2.18 2.20
N ASP A 20 2.24 1.54 3.37
CA ASP A 20 2.44 0.09 3.47
C ASP A 20 1.11 -0.62 3.17
N ALA A 21 1.04 -1.25 1.99
CA ALA A 21 -0.14 -1.96 1.55
C ALA A 21 -0.43 -3.20 2.41
N SER A 22 0.59 -3.96 2.80
CA SER A 22 0.44 -5.17 3.61
C SER A 22 -0.32 -4.85 4.89
N GLY A 23 0.10 -3.82 5.62
CA GLY A 23 -0.57 -3.38 6.84
C GLY A 23 -2.04 -3.02 6.63
N TYR A 24 -2.37 -2.32 5.54
CA TYR A 24 -3.76 -1.94 5.24
C TYR A 24 -4.61 -3.15 4.85
N ILE A 25 -4.08 -4.08 4.05
CA ILE A 25 -4.80 -5.27 3.59
C ILE A 25 -5.23 -6.13 4.78
N PHE A 26 -4.30 -6.44 5.69
CA PHE A 26 -4.61 -7.26 6.87
C PHE A 26 -5.60 -6.55 7.82
N ARG A 27 -5.43 -5.23 8.02
CA ARG A 27 -6.38 -4.44 8.82
C ARG A 27 -7.79 -4.47 8.21
N ALA A 28 -7.91 -4.29 6.90
CA ALA A 28 -9.18 -4.33 6.19
C ALA A 28 -9.86 -5.71 6.30
N PHE A 29 -9.09 -6.77 6.07
CA PHE A 29 -9.58 -8.15 6.12
C PHE A 29 -10.20 -8.50 7.49
N HIS A 30 -9.55 -8.10 8.59
CA HIS A 30 -10.04 -8.41 9.93
C HIS A 30 -11.14 -7.46 10.43
N ALA A 31 -11.20 -6.22 9.91
CA ALA A 31 -12.19 -5.24 10.34
C ALA A 31 -13.56 -5.44 9.66
N ILE A 32 -13.60 -6.02 8.46
CA ILE A 32 -14.81 -6.11 7.64
C ILE A 32 -15.21 -7.57 7.50
N LYS A 33 -16.47 -7.89 7.83
CA LYS A 33 -17.07 -9.21 7.57
C LYS A 33 -16.90 -9.59 6.10
N ILE A 34 -16.88 -10.88 5.80
CA ILE A 34 -16.73 -11.37 4.42
C ILE A 34 -17.80 -10.74 3.53
N LEU A 35 -17.34 -10.09 2.47
CA LEU A 35 -18.12 -9.54 1.37
C LEU A 35 -17.65 -10.26 0.13
N ASN A 36 -18.58 -10.70 -0.71
CA ASN A 36 -18.28 -11.40 -1.94
C ASN A 36 -18.71 -10.57 -3.15
N SER A 37 -17.93 -10.60 -4.22
CA SER A 37 -18.37 -10.12 -5.53
C SER A 37 -19.45 -11.05 -6.11
N PRO A 38 -20.15 -10.64 -7.19
CA PRO A 38 -21.23 -11.45 -7.78
C PRO A 38 -20.82 -12.86 -8.24
N ASN A 39 -19.54 -13.07 -8.55
CA ASN A 39 -18.96 -14.37 -8.90
C ASN A 39 -18.50 -15.18 -7.67
N GLY A 40 -18.75 -14.71 -6.45
CA GLY A 40 -18.44 -15.41 -5.20
C GLY A 40 -17.04 -15.17 -4.63
N THR A 41 -16.18 -14.40 -5.31
CA THR A 41 -14.84 -14.09 -4.79
C THR A 41 -14.91 -13.15 -3.58
N PRO A 42 -14.23 -13.44 -2.47
CA PRO A 42 -14.12 -12.50 -1.35
C PRO A 42 -13.45 -11.19 -1.76
N VAL A 43 -13.98 -10.05 -1.31
CA VAL A 43 -13.51 -8.70 -1.64
C VAL A 43 -13.53 -7.73 -0.45
N ASN A 44 -13.74 -8.23 0.77
CA ASN A 44 -13.80 -7.41 1.99
C ASN A 44 -12.49 -6.65 2.27
N ALA A 45 -11.34 -7.28 2.05
CA ALA A 45 -10.03 -6.64 2.21
C ALA A 45 -9.82 -5.57 1.14
N VAL A 46 -10.20 -5.83 -0.12
CA VAL A 46 -10.11 -4.84 -1.22
C VAL A 46 -10.94 -3.61 -0.89
N TYR A 47 -12.20 -3.81 -0.48
CA TYR A 47 -13.11 -2.73 -0.13
C TYR A 47 -12.58 -1.89 1.04
N GLY A 48 -12.16 -2.53 2.14
CA GLY A 48 -11.64 -1.82 3.30
C GLY A 48 -10.33 -1.09 3.02
N TYR A 49 -9.44 -1.70 2.24
CA TYR A 49 -8.17 -1.10 1.82
C TYR A 49 -8.39 0.20 1.05
N ILE A 50 -9.23 0.18 0.01
CA ILE A 50 -9.53 1.39 -0.78
C ILE A 50 -10.24 2.43 0.08
N THR A 51 -11.18 2.03 0.93
CA THR A 51 -11.87 2.96 1.83
C THR A 51 -10.89 3.70 2.75
N MET A 52 -9.91 2.99 3.31
CA MET A 52 -8.87 3.61 4.15
C MET A 52 -7.94 4.53 3.35
N LEU A 53 -7.58 4.16 2.11
CA LEU A 53 -6.78 5.01 1.23
C LEU A 53 -7.50 6.30 0.86
N MET A 54 -8.78 6.21 0.47
CA MET A 54 -9.57 7.40 0.15
C MET A 54 -9.68 8.33 1.35
N LYS A 55 -9.90 7.78 2.54
CA LYS A 55 -9.91 8.57 3.77
C LYS A 55 -8.57 9.24 4.05
N LEU A 56 -7.45 8.55 3.84
CA LEU A 56 -6.10 9.11 3.99
C LEU A 56 -5.90 10.32 3.07
N LEU A 57 -6.36 10.24 1.82
CA LEU A 57 -6.26 11.34 0.86
C LEU A 57 -7.12 12.53 1.25
N ASP A 58 -8.35 12.28 1.70
CA ASP A 58 -9.27 13.34 2.13
C ASP A 58 -8.74 14.08 3.37
N ASP A 59 -8.19 13.32 4.33
CA ASP A 59 -7.71 13.85 5.61
C ASP A 59 -6.34 14.57 5.45
N MET A 60 -5.41 14.03 4.66
CA MET A 60 -4.05 14.58 4.53
C MET A 60 -3.85 15.52 3.34
N LYS A 61 -4.63 15.36 2.27
CA LYS A 61 -4.47 16.09 0.99
C LYS A 61 -3.01 16.17 0.51
N PRO A 62 -2.32 15.03 0.36
CA PRO A 62 -0.90 15.03 0.02
C PRO A 62 -0.67 15.49 -1.42
N ASP A 63 0.50 16.10 -1.67
CA ASP A 63 0.94 16.46 -3.02
C ASP A 63 1.32 15.21 -3.83
N HIS A 64 1.83 14.18 -3.15
CA HIS A 64 2.28 12.94 -3.75
C HIS A 64 1.92 11.74 -2.87
N ILE A 65 1.54 10.63 -3.49
CA ILE A 65 1.27 9.36 -2.81
C ILE A 65 1.86 8.19 -3.58
N ALA A 66 2.47 7.26 -2.87
CA ALA A 66 2.88 5.97 -3.43
C ALA A 66 2.49 4.84 -2.47
N VAL A 67 2.08 3.71 -3.05
CA VAL A 67 1.73 2.50 -2.34
C VAL A 67 2.83 1.47 -2.54
N ILE A 68 3.37 0.96 -1.43
CA ILE A 68 4.46 -0.01 -1.41
C ILE A 68 3.90 -1.39 -1.09
N PHE A 69 4.24 -2.38 -1.94
CA PHE A 69 3.91 -3.78 -1.74
C PHE A 69 5.16 -4.60 -1.45
N ASP A 70 5.06 -5.48 -0.46
CA ASP A 70 6.10 -6.48 -0.18
C ASP A 70 6.16 -7.54 -1.29
N SER A 71 7.37 -7.90 -1.71
CA SER A 71 7.55 -9.03 -2.64
C SER A 71 7.33 -10.37 -1.92
N ALA A 72 6.31 -11.12 -2.37
CA ALA A 72 5.64 -12.15 -1.58
C ALA A 72 6.38 -13.49 -1.35
N ARG A 73 7.70 -13.64 -1.58
CA ARG A 73 8.27 -15.00 -1.63
C ARG A 73 9.64 -15.25 -1.03
N LYS A 74 10.56 -14.29 -1.00
CA LYS A 74 11.87 -14.41 -0.34
C LYS A 74 12.53 -13.05 -0.36
N THR A 75 12.78 -12.48 0.81
CA THR A 75 13.62 -11.30 0.91
C THR A 75 15.05 -11.71 1.21
N PHE A 76 15.99 -10.81 0.98
CA PHE A 76 17.37 -10.95 1.47
C PHE A 76 17.44 -11.28 2.98
N ARG A 77 16.45 -10.87 3.77
CA ARG A 77 16.37 -11.19 5.21
C ARG A 77 16.08 -12.66 5.48
N ASN A 78 15.33 -13.34 4.60
CA ASN A 78 15.10 -14.77 4.70
C ASN A 78 16.39 -15.57 4.46
N ASP A 79 17.28 -15.07 3.60
CA ASP A 79 18.56 -15.73 3.30
C ASP A 79 19.60 -15.52 4.42
N GLN A 80 19.54 -14.39 5.14
CA GLN A 80 20.42 -14.12 6.29
C GLN A 80 19.95 -14.75 7.61
N ALA A 81 18.64 -14.88 7.80
CA ALA A 81 18.04 -15.38 9.03
C ALA A 81 16.91 -16.38 8.70
N PRO A 82 17.20 -17.70 8.69
CA PRO A 82 16.21 -18.73 8.36
C PRO A 82 14.96 -18.73 9.27
N SER A 83 15.08 -18.18 10.48
CA SER A 83 13.98 -18.03 11.45
C SER A 83 13.15 -16.75 11.25
N TYR A 84 13.55 -15.85 10.34
CA TYR A 84 12.87 -14.58 10.12
C TYR A 84 11.47 -14.82 9.52
N LYS A 85 10.43 -14.35 10.22
CA LYS A 85 9.01 -14.58 9.93
C LYS A 85 8.59 -16.06 9.85
N ALA A 86 9.41 -17.00 10.34
CA ALA A 86 9.12 -18.44 10.30
C ALA A 86 7.85 -18.84 11.08
N ASN A 87 7.44 -18.02 12.05
CA ASN A 87 6.21 -18.22 12.83
C ASN A 87 4.99 -17.51 12.23
N ARG A 88 5.09 -16.88 11.05
CA ARG A 88 3.95 -16.21 10.43
C ARG A 88 3.05 -17.28 9.83
N SER A 89 1.83 -17.40 10.35
CA SER A 89 0.81 -18.27 9.77
C SER A 89 0.57 -17.90 8.31
N GLU A 90 0.26 -18.89 7.48
CA GLU A 90 -0.20 -18.64 6.12
C GLU A 90 -1.43 -17.71 6.13
N PRO A 91 -1.55 -16.80 5.15
CA PRO A 91 -2.72 -15.96 5.05
C PRO A 91 -3.99 -16.83 4.89
N PRO A 92 -5.14 -16.42 5.47
CA PRO A 92 -6.41 -17.13 5.29
C PRO A 92 -6.75 -17.34 3.82
N GLU A 93 -7.41 -18.45 3.48
CA GLU A 93 -7.74 -18.83 2.10
C GLU A 93 -8.57 -17.75 1.40
N GLU A 94 -9.47 -17.09 2.13
CA GLU A 94 -10.31 -16.00 1.63
C GLU A 94 -9.53 -14.72 1.35
N LEU A 95 -8.36 -14.55 1.97
CA LEU A 95 -7.49 -13.39 1.75
C LEU A 95 -6.60 -13.57 0.52
N VAL A 96 -6.15 -14.80 0.24
CA VAL A 96 -5.25 -15.11 -0.88
C VAL A 96 -5.70 -14.50 -2.23
N PRO A 97 -6.95 -14.66 -2.70
CA PRO A 97 -7.37 -14.09 -3.99
C PRO A 97 -7.42 -12.56 -3.97
N GLN A 98 -7.46 -11.92 -2.80
CA GLN A 98 -7.59 -10.48 -2.68
C GLN A 98 -6.25 -9.75 -2.86
N PHE A 99 -5.10 -10.41 -2.72
CA PHE A 99 -3.79 -9.76 -2.91
C PHE A 99 -3.58 -9.26 -4.33
N SER A 100 -4.02 -9.99 -5.36
CA SER A 100 -3.97 -9.53 -6.75
C SER A 100 -4.99 -8.42 -6.99
N LEU A 101 -6.21 -8.59 -6.48
CA LEU A 101 -7.30 -7.60 -6.61
C LEU A 101 -6.95 -6.25 -5.98
N VAL A 102 -6.24 -6.23 -4.84
CA VAL A 102 -5.77 -4.99 -4.22
C VAL A 102 -4.76 -4.27 -5.11
N ARG A 103 -3.83 -4.99 -5.76
CA ARG A 103 -2.89 -4.39 -6.71
C ARG A 103 -3.63 -3.83 -7.93
N GLU A 104 -4.59 -4.57 -8.46
CA GLU A 104 -5.45 -4.11 -9.56
C GLU A 104 -6.24 -2.85 -9.18
N ALA A 105 -6.87 -2.85 -8.01
CA ALA A 105 -7.60 -1.69 -7.50
C ALA A 105 -6.68 -0.48 -7.30
N THR A 106 -5.48 -0.67 -6.74
CA THR A 106 -4.49 0.40 -6.55
C THR A 106 -4.13 1.07 -7.88
N ARG A 107 -3.88 0.26 -8.92
CA ARG A 107 -3.60 0.78 -10.27
C ARG A 107 -4.82 1.44 -10.91
N ALA A 108 -6.02 0.89 -10.70
CA ALA A 108 -7.26 1.46 -11.23
C ALA A 108 -7.57 2.85 -10.64
N PHE A 109 -7.20 3.09 -9.38
CA PHE A 109 -7.26 4.41 -8.74
C PHE A 109 -6.08 5.33 -9.12
N ASN A 110 -5.23 4.90 -10.05
CA ASN A 110 -4.08 5.65 -10.54
C ASN A 110 -3.05 6.01 -9.45
N PHE A 111 -2.91 5.16 -8.45
CA PHE A 111 -1.81 5.27 -7.48
C PHE A 111 -0.55 4.58 -8.00
N ASP A 112 0.61 5.17 -7.70
CA ASP A 112 1.89 4.54 -7.96
C ASP A 112 2.02 3.27 -7.10
N CYS A 113 2.05 2.13 -7.76
CA CYS A 113 2.19 0.81 -7.16
C CYS A 113 3.65 0.37 -7.27
N ILE A 114 4.40 0.47 -6.19
CA ILE A 114 5.82 0.17 -6.14
C ILE A 114 6.02 -1.22 -5.51
N GLU A 115 6.68 -2.11 -6.24
CA GLU A 115 7.06 -3.45 -5.79
C GLU A 115 8.44 -3.76 -6.37
N LEU A 116 9.38 -4.18 -5.53
CA LEU A 116 10.73 -4.56 -5.96
C LEU A 116 11.04 -5.98 -5.49
N ASN A 117 11.36 -6.84 -6.45
CA ASN A 117 11.69 -8.23 -6.16
C ASN A 117 12.85 -8.35 -5.18
N GLY A 118 12.65 -9.09 -4.09
CA GLY A 118 13.67 -9.34 -3.06
C GLY A 118 13.69 -8.31 -1.93
N PHE A 119 12.85 -7.28 -2.02
CA PHE A 119 12.71 -6.22 -1.02
C PHE A 119 11.32 -6.24 -0.37
N GLU A 120 11.31 -5.75 0.87
CA GLU A 120 10.17 -5.32 1.68
C GLU A 120 10.38 -3.84 1.97
#